data_AF-A0A9D1MUH2-F1
#
_entry.id   AF-A0A9D1MUH2-F1
#
_cell.length_a   1.000
_cell.length_b   1.000
_cell.length_c   1.000
_cell.angle_alpha   90.00
_cell.angle_beta   90.00
_cell.angle_gamma   90.00
#
_symmetry.space_group_name_H-M   'P 1'
#
loop_
_entity.id
_entity.type
_entity.pdbx_description
1 polymer ?
#
loop_
_entity_poly.entity_id
_entity_poly.type
_entity_poly.pdbx_seq_one_letter_code
_entity_poly.pdbx_strand_id
1 'polypeptide(L)'
;MVLIWILIAVVVLVLIAVCGLLVFPLINNHVWNSLTEEQQCLTLTQKARKLTEFKNLSSGTQGRLYYVVNKRKVLIYPWRLNGGQMEIVKADPFDCWNYPARSLTQEERKKAQEDLDEYTQKHRVKIIYSQISKEQ
;
A
#
# COMPACT_ATOMS: atom_id res chain seq x y z
N MET A 1 19.91 -47.90 -7.75
CA MET A 1 18.43 -47.73 -7.64
C MET A 1 18.04 -46.70 -6.59
N VAL A 2 18.42 -46.87 -5.32
CA VAL A 2 18.04 -45.94 -4.22
C VAL A 2 18.53 -44.48 -4.43
N LEU A 3 19.77 -44.30 -4.88
CA LEU A 3 20.33 -42.98 -5.19
C LEU A 3 19.54 -42.20 -6.26
N ILE A 4 18.98 -42.90 -7.25
CA ILE A 4 18.18 -42.28 -8.33
C ILE A 4 16.87 -41.76 -7.77
N TRP A 5 16.19 -42.55 -6.92
CA TRP A 5 14.96 -42.12 -6.25
C TRP A 5 15.19 -40.93 -5.32
N ILE A 6 16.32 -40.90 -4.60
CA ILE A 6 16.70 -39.75 -3.76
C ILE A 6 16.92 -38.50 -4.62
N LEU A 7 17.64 -38.62 -5.74
CA LEU A 7 17.87 -37.50 -6.66
C LEU A 7 16.54 -36.93 -7.19
N ILE A 8 15.62 -37.80 -7.62
CA ILE A 8 14.30 -37.40 -8.11
C ILE A 8 13.50 -36.67 -7.02
N ALA A 9 13.50 -37.21 -5.79
CA ALA A 9 12.79 -36.59 -4.67
C ALA A 9 13.32 -35.18 -4.35
N VAL A 10 14.64 -34.99 -4.40
CA VAL A 10 15.26 -33.67 -4.20
C VAL A 10 14.86 -32.69 -5.30
N VAL A 11 14.89 -33.11 -6.57
CA VAL A 11 14.50 -32.25 -7.70
C VAL A 11 13.03 -31.83 -7.60
N VAL A 12 12.14 -32.76 -7.25
CA VAL A 12 10.72 -32.45 -7.04
C VAL A 12 10.52 -31.46 -5.89
N LEU A 13 11.24 -31.64 -4.78
CA LEU A 13 11.13 -30.74 -3.62
C LEU A 13 11.63 -29.33 -3.95
N VAL A 14 12.72 -29.22 -4.70
CA VAL A 14 13.22 -27.93 -5.20
C VAL A 14 12.20 -27.28 -6.14
N LEU A 15 11.59 -28.04 -7.06
CA LEU A 15 10.54 -27.52 -7.93
C LEU A 15 9.34 -26.98 -7.16
N ILE A 16 8.88 -27.70 -6.13
CA ILE A 16 7.77 -27.25 -5.28
C ILE A 16 8.16 -25.97 -4.54
N ALA A 17 9.38 -25.89 -3.99
CA ALA A 17 9.87 -24.70 -3.31
C ALA A 17 9.95 -23.49 -4.26
N VAL A 18 10.49 -23.67 -5.48
CA VAL A 18 10.58 -22.62 -6.50
C VAL A 18 9.19 -22.18 -6.96
N CYS A 19 8.27 -23.13 -7.20
CA CYS A 19 6.89 -22.83 -7.52
C CYS A 19 6.21 -22.06 -6.38
N GLY A 20 6.37 -22.47 -5.13
CA GLY A 20 5.85 -21.75 -3.98
C GLY A 20 6.41 -20.33 -3.88
N LEU A 21 7.68 -20.12 -4.19
CA LEU A 21 8.33 -18.82 -4.11
C LEU A 21 7.97 -17.87 -5.26
N LEU A 22 7.68 -18.39 -6.47
CA LEU A 22 7.38 -17.58 -7.65
C LEU A 22 5.88 -17.46 -7.93
N VAL A 23 5.15 -18.57 -7.85
CA VAL A 23 3.72 -18.62 -8.23
C VAL A 23 2.86 -17.95 -7.17
N PHE A 24 3.15 -18.17 -5.88
CA PHE A 24 2.39 -17.58 -4.78
C PHE A 24 2.37 -16.03 -4.81
N PRO A 25 3.50 -15.31 -4.93
CA PRO A 25 3.46 -13.86 -5.00
C PRO A 25 2.78 -13.34 -6.28
N LEU A 26 2.92 -14.04 -7.41
CA LEU A 26 2.26 -13.66 -8.66
C LEU A 26 0.74 -13.74 -8.55
N ILE A 27 0.20 -14.85 -8.03
CA ILE A 27 -1.24 -15.01 -7.81
C ILE A 27 -1.74 -13.98 -6.81
N ASN A 28 -1.04 -13.79 -5.69
CA ASN A 28 -1.44 -12.82 -4.67
C ASN A 28 -1.49 -11.38 -5.21
N ASN A 29 -0.53 -10.99 -6.06
CA ASN A 29 -0.54 -9.68 -6.70
C ASN A 29 -1.70 -9.54 -7.70
N HIS A 30 -2.00 -10.59 -8.45
CA HIS A 30 -3.13 -10.59 -9.38
C HIS A 30 -4.47 -10.46 -8.65
N VAL A 31 -4.68 -11.25 -7.59
CA VAL A 31 -5.87 -11.16 -6.73
C VAL A 31 -5.98 -9.76 -6.13
N TRP A 32 -4.90 -9.20 -5.58
CA TRP A 32 -4.90 -7.86 -5.01
C TRP A 32 -5.36 -6.79 -6.01
N ASN A 33 -4.87 -6.86 -7.25
CA ASN A 33 -5.22 -5.92 -8.31
C ASN A 33 -6.65 -6.12 -8.84
N SER A 34 -7.24 -7.29 -8.65
CA SER A 34 -8.65 -7.56 -8.99
C SER A 34 -9.65 -7.14 -7.91
N LEU A 35 -9.20 -6.85 -6.68
CA LEU A 35 -10.08 -6.41 -5.59
C LEU A 35 -10.56 -4.98 -5.80
N THR A 36 -11.79 -4.70 -5.39
CA THR A 36 -12.30 -3.32 -5.34
C THR A 36 -11.54 -2.51 -4.29
N GLU A 37 -11.52 -1.18 -4.44
CA GLU A 37 -10.82 -0.30 -3.49
C GLU A 37 -11.31 -0.46 -2.05
N GLU A 38 -12.61 -0.72 -1.88
CA GLU A 38 -13.22 -1.02 -0.58
C GLU A 38 -12.70 -2.33 0.02
N GLN A 39 -12.63 -3.40 -0.78
CA GLN A 39 -12.08 -4.69 -0.34
C GLN A 39 -10.58 -4.58 0.00
N GLN A 40 -9.83 -3.78 -0.75
CA GLN A 40 -8.44 -3.46 -0.44
C GLN A 40 -8.34 -2.75 0.92
N CYS A 41 -9.18 -1.74 1.17
CA CYS A 41 -9.23 -1.02 2.45
C CYS A 41 -9.55 -1.97 3.62
N LEU A 42 -10.56 -2.83 3.47
CA LEU A 42 -10.94 -3.83 4.46
C LEU A 42 -9.82 -4.82 4.75
N THR A 43 -9.14 -5.30 3.71
CA THR A 43 -8.01 -6.22 3.87
C THR A 43 -6.85 -5.52 4.62
N LEU A 44 -6.64 -4.23 4.38
CA LEU A 44 -5.59 -3.45 5.04
C LEU A 44 -5.93 -3.15 6.50
N THR A 45 -7.18 -2.82 6.82
CA THR A 45 -7.60 -2.61 8.21
C THR A 45 -7.48 -3.90 9.03
N GLN A 46 -7.88 -5.04 8.47
CA GLN A 46 -7.73 -6.35 9.12
C GLN A 46 -6.27 -6.72 9.34
N LYS A 47 -5.39 -6.43 8.38
CA LYS A 47 -3.96 -6.73 8.46
C LYS A 47 -3.16 -5.71 9.26
N ALA A 48 -3.72 -4.55 9.60
CA ALA A 48 -3.02 -3.49 10.32
C ALA A 48 -2.58 -3.97 11.71
N ARG A 49 -1.29 -3.79 12.02
CA ARG A 49 -0.72 -4.23 13.30
C ARG A 49 -0.94 -3.17 14.38
N LYS A 50 -0.81 -1.90 14.01
CA LYS A 50 -0.92 -0.75 14.92
C LYS A 50 -2.28 -0.05 14.79
N LEU A 51 -2.56 0.86 15.72
CA LEU A 51 -3.72 1.75 15.64
C LEU A 51 -3.58 2.73 14.49
N THR A 52 -2.38 3.30 14.31
CA THR A 52 -2.06 4.14 13.15
C THR A 52 -0.91 3.49 12.38
N GLU A 53 -1.12 3.22 11.10
CA GLU A 53 -0.12 2.59 10.24
C GLU A 53 -0.17 3.16 8.82
N PHE A 54 1.00 3.54 8.33
CA PHE A 54 1.20 3.86 6.92
C PHE A 54 1.75 2.63 6.19
N LYS A 55 1.13 2.29 5.06
CA LYS A 55 1.59 1.22 4.19
C LYS A 55 1.71 1.72 2.77
N ASN A 56 2.93 1.70 2.24
CA ASN A 56 3.17 2.05 0.86
C ASN A 56 3.04 0.81 -0.03
N LEU A 57 2.17 0.87 -1.04
CA LEU A 57 2.08 -0.09 -2.12
C LEU A 57 2.54 0.59 -3.40
N SER A 58 3.78 0.32 -3.80
CA SER A 58 4.41 0.89 -4.98
C SER A 58 4.49 -0.12 -6.12
N SER A 59 4.21 0.34 -7.35
CA SER A 59 4.55 -0.36 -8.58
C SER A 59 5.53 0.51 -9.38
N GLY A 60 6.80 0.52 -8.94
CA GLY A 60 7.86 1.29 -9.57
C GLY A 60 7.70 2.80 -9.39
N THR A 61 7.31 3.49 -10.47
CA THR A 61 7.22 4.97 -10.56
C THR A 61 5.91 5.53 -10.04
N GLN A 62 4.97 4.70 -9.60
CA GLN A 62 3.70 5.13 -9.02
C GLN A 62 3.25 4.17 -7.93
N GLY A 63 2.37 4.64 -7.05
CA GLY A 63 1.88 3.82 -5.96
C GLY A 63 0.73 4.46 -5.22
N ARG A 64 0.31 3.76 -4.16
CA ARG A 64 -0.72 4.20 -3.23
C ARG A 64 -0.15 4.08 -1.83
N LEU A 65 -0.13 5.19 -1.11
CA LEU A 65 0.19 5.22 0.31
C LEU A 65 -1.12 5.14 1.09
N TYR A 66 -1.30 4.05 1.83
CA TYR A 66 -2.47 3.81 2.65
C TYR A 66 -2.19 4.26 4.08
N TYR A 67 -3.06 5.09 4.62
CA TYR A 67 -3.04 5.52 6.01
C TYR A 67 -4.23 4.89 6.73
N VAL A 68 -3.93 3.92 7.60
CA VAL A 68 -4.93 3.16 8.36
C VAL A 68 -4.98 3.72 9.77
N VAL A 69 -6.17 4.10 10.22
CA VAL A 69 -6.42 4.64 11.56
C VAL A 69 -7.46 3.78 12.29
N ASN A 70 -7.12 3.42 13.54
CA ASN A 70 -7.88 2.58 14.46
C ASN A 70 -8.40 1.28 13.84
N LYS A 71 -7.73 0.75 12.80
CA LYS A 71 -8.18 -0.41 12.01
C LYS A 71 -9.62 -0.32 11.51
N ARG A 72 -10.14 0.90 11.33
CA ARG A 72 -11.52 1.18 10.91
C ARG A 72 -11.61 2.22 9.81
N LYS A 73 -10.63 3.12 9.76
CA LYS A 73 -10.58 4.23 8.82
C LYS A 73 -9.37 4.07 7.91
N VAL A 74 -9.55 4.32 6.63
CA VAL A 74 -8.47 4.26 5.63
C VAL A 74 -8.52 5.49 4.74
N LEU A 75 -7.38 6.13 4.60
CA LEU A 75 -7.16 7.20 3.64
C LEU A 75 -6.11 6.72 2.62
N ILE A 76 -6.36 6.97 1.35
CA ILE A 76 -5.47 6.57 0.25
C ILE A 76 -4.89 7.83 -0.37
N TYR A 77 -3.56 7.90 -0.40
CA TYR A 77 -2.79 8.91 -1.11
C TYR A 77 -2.18 8.28 -2.37
N PRO A 78 -2.82 8.41 -3.55
CA PRO A 78 -2.20 8.02 -4.80
C PRO A 78 -1.01 8.95 -5.06
N TRP A 79 0.16 8.37 -5.30
CA TRP A 79 1.39 9.11 -5.55
C TRP A 79 2.10 8.65 -6.82
N ARG A 80 2.84 9.56 -7.42
CA ARG A 80 3.73 9.33 -8.57
C ARG A 80 5.15 9.78 -8.21
N LEU A 81 6.16 9.12 -8.76
CA LEU A 81 7.55 9.47 -8.57
C LEU A 81 7.88 10.64 -9.50
N ASN A 82 8.25 11.77 -8.92
CA ASN A 82 8.67 12.96 -9.67
C ASN A 82 10.03 13.42 -9.12
N GLY A 83 11.08 13.35 -9.94
CA GLY A 83 12.43 13.76 -9.52
C GLY A 83 13.00 13.03 -8.29
N GLY A 84 12.54 11.79 -8.03
CA GLY A 84 12.93 11.03 -6.83
C GLY A 84 12.09 11.33 -5.57
N GLN A 85 11.04 12.13 -5.71
CA GLN A 85 10.11 12.50 -4.63
C GLN A 85 8.73 11.88 -4.90
N MET A 86 7.99 11.57 -3.83
CA MET A 86 6.64 11.03 -3.93
C MET A 86 5.63 12.16 -4.04
N GLU A 87 5.14 12.43 -5.23
CA GLU A 87 4.15 13.46 -5.48
C GLU A 87 2.74 12.88 -5.37
N ILE A 88 1.96 13.33 -4.38
CA ILE A 88 0.55 12.94 -4.22
C ILE A 88 -0.28 13.61 -5.31
N VAL A 89 -0.94 12.81 -6.14
CA VAL A 89 -1.68 13.25 -7.35
C VAL A 89 -3.12 13.68 -7.03
N LYS A 90 -3.57 13.48 -5.79
CA LYS A 90 -4.93 13.82 -5.36
C LYS A 90 -5.08 15.33 -5.13
N ALA A 91 -6.13 15.94 -5.70
CA ALA A 91 -6.38 17.39 -5.63
C ALA A 91 -6.58 17.90 -4.19
N ASP A 92 -7.41 17.23 -3.39
CA ASP A 92 -7.40 17.39 -1.93
C ASP A 92 -7.05 16.05 -1.26
N PRO A 93 -5.81 15.88 -0.77
CA PRO A 93 -5.38 14.65 -0.13
C PRO A 93 -6.20 14.28 1.12
N PHE A 94 -6.83 15.28 1.78
CA PHE A 94 -7.53 15.12 3.05
C PHE A 94 -9.03 15.39 2.99
N ASP A 95 -9.64 15.27 1.81
CA ASP A 95 -11.08 15.54 1.60
C ASP A 95 -11.98 14.51 2.32
N CYS A 96 -11.96 13.27 1.83
CA CYS A 96 -12.79 12.18 2.34
C CYS A 96 -11.97 10.94 2.69
N TRP A 97 -12.41 10.22 3.73
CA TRP A 97 -11.97 8.87 4.04
C TRP A 97 -12.38 7.97 2.87
N ASN A 98 -11.46 7.11 2.43
CA ASN A 98 -11.76 6.09 1.42
C ASN A 98 -12.59 4.95 2.02
N TYR A 99 -12.45 4.70 3.31
CA TYR A 99 -13.28 3.75 4.05
C TYR A 99 -13.39 4.14 5.54
N PRO A 100 -14.60 4.14 6.14
CA PRO A 100 -15.88 4.30 5.45
C PRO A 100 -15.91 5.64 4.71
N ALA A 101 -16.61 5.70 3.56
CA ALA A 101 -16.69 6.91 2.74
C ALA A 101 -17.41 8.05 3.48
N ARG A 102 -16.64 9.02 3.99
CA ARG A 102 -17.15 10.23 4.66
C ARG A 102 -16.10 11.34 4.65
N SER A 103 -16.54 12.59 4.73
CA SER A 103 -15.63 13.73 4.87
C SER A 103 -14.85 13.69 6.19
N LEU A 104 -13.62 14.19 6.16
CA LEU A 104 -12.79 14.33 7.35
C LEU A 104 -13.30 15.50 8.20
N THR A 105 -13.29 15.35 9.53
CA THR A 105 -13.46 16.50 10.41
C THR A 105 -12.17 17.32 10.43
N GLN A 106 -12.25 18.58 10.88
CA GLN A 106 -11.09 19.47 10.95
C GLN A 106 -9.97 18.90 11.84
N GLU A 107 -10.33 18.26 12.95
CA GLU A 107 -9.39 17.59 13.86
C GLU A 107 -8.72 16.37 13.20
N GLU A 108 -9.50 15.55 12.49
CA GLU A 108 -8.98 14.39 11.76
C GLU A 108 -8.03 14.82 10.64
N ARG A 109 -8.36 15.90 9.94
CA ARG A 109 -7.49 16.49 8.92
C ARG A 109 -6.17 16.95 9.50
N LYS A 110 -6.20 17.69 10.61
CA LYS A 110 -4.98 18.16 11.29
C LYS A 110 -4.11 16.99 11.74
N LYS A 111 -4.72 15.97 12.37
CA LYS A 111 -4.00 14.78 12.81
C LYS A 111 -3.41 13.98 11.65
N ALA A 112 -4.17 13.78 10.57
CA ALA A 112 -3.67 13.08 9.39
C ALA A 112 -2.49 13.83 8.73
N GLN A 113 -2.51 15.16 8.78
CA GLN A 113 -1.41 15.99 8.31
C GLN A 113 -0.16 15.84 9.19
N GLU A 114 -0.31 15.93 10.52
CA GLU A 114 0.78 15.70 11.49
C GLU A 114 1.41 14.31 11.32
N ASP A 115 0.57 13.27 11.22
CA ASP A 115 1.02 11.88 11.03
C ASP A 115 1.75 11.69 9.68
N LEU A 116 1.30 12.37 8.62
CA LEU A 116 1.93 12.31 7.30
C LEU A 116 3.27 13.06 7.27
N ASP A 117 3.37 14.17 8.00
CA ASP A 117 4.62 14.92 8.18
C ASP A 117 5.63 14.11 9.00
N GLU A 118 5.20 13.46 10.10
CA GLU A 118 6.05 12.55 10.87
C GLU A 118 6.53 11.38 10.00
N TYR A 119 5.64 10.79 9.20
CA TYR A 119 6.00 9.75 8.24
C TYR A 119 7.06 10.26 7.25
N THR A 120 6.88 11.46 6.70
CA THR A 120 7.82 12.06 5.74
C THR A 120 9.18 12.36 6.37
N GLN A 121 9.24 12.77 7.63
CA GLN A 121 10.50 13.01 8.34
C GLN A 121 11.26 11.71 8.62
N LYS A 122 10.54 10.64 8.94
CA LYS A 122 11.11 9.34 9.28
C LYS A 122 11.61 8.57 8.06
N HIS A 123 10.99 8.80 6.90
CA HIS A 123 11.32 8.11 5.67
C HIS A 123 12.21 8.97 4.75
N ARG A 124 13.14 8.34 4.01
CA ARG A 124 14.09 9.06 3.13
C ARG A 124 13.41 9.75 1.94
N VAL A 125 12.22 9.30 1.56
CA VAL A 125 11.52 9.82 0.38
C VAL A 125 10.60 10.94 0.84
N LYS A 126 10.88 12.15 0.34
CA LYS A 126 10.05 13.33 0.64
C LYS A 126 8.73 13.22 -0.12
N ILE A 127 7.63 13.44 0.60
CA ILE A 127 6.29 13.53 0.03
C ILE A 127 6.04 14.98 -0.37
N ILE A 128 5.55 15.18 -1.58
CA ILE A 128 5.17 16.49 -2.13
C ILE A 128 3.71 16.42 -2.52
N TYR A 129 2.98 17.50 -2.28
CA TYR A 129 1.62 17.64 -2.76
C TYR A 129 1.66 18.15 -4.20
N SER A 130 1.00 17.43 -5.12
CA SER A 130 0.82 17.95 -6.47
C SER A 130 0.12 19.31 -6.35
N GLN A 131 0.75 20.34 -6.89
CA GLN A 131 0.14 21.65 -7.08
C GLN A 131 -0.89 21.51 -8.20
N ILE A 132 -1.97 20.75 -7.99
CA ILE A 132 -3.18 20.95 -8.78
C ILE A 132 -3.78 22.24 -8.25
N SER A 133 -3.16 23.33 -8.70
CA SER A 133 -3.68 24.67 -8.65
C SER A 133 -5.17 24.60 -8.98
N LYS A 134 -5.98 25.20 -8.11
CA LYS A 134 -7.32 25.63 -8.46
C LYS A 134 -7.20 26.63 -9.62
N GLU A 135 -7.15 26.12 -10.84
CA GLU A 135 -7.44 26.83 -12.08
C GLU A 135 -8.46 25.94 -12.81
N GLN A 136 -9.74 26.29 -12.98
CA GLN A 136 -10.53 27.50 -12.74
C GLN A 136 -11.96 27.05 -12.38
#